data_AF-A0A1Y4JN88-F1
#
_entry.id   AF-A0A1Y4JN88-F1
#
_cell.length_a   1.000
_cell.length_b   1.000
_cell.length_c   1.000
_cell.angle_alpha   90.00
_cell.angle_beta   90.00
_cell.angle_gamma   90.00
#
_symmetry.space_group_name_H-M   'P 1'
#
loop_
_entity.id
_entity.type
_entity.pdbx_description
1 polymer ?
#
loop_
_entity_poly.entity_id
_entity_poly.type
_entity_poly.pdbx_seq_one_letter_code
_entity_poly.pdbx_strand_id
1 'polypeptide(L)'
;MKVKKVLTLAIIAVCSMGMISCTAETKKTEQVMAQEKTTYQKKYTNADFYKDGKFDQEAAKKAFLDMFDFYGVPFTPLMEKDIWFTDFGLGDFEHVGMGGIFWINDPEYGYFAHNIYLLPGQMIPEHAHVKTKFPAKHESWMVNHGWVYNFSELGDETPNAPEVPASHGLIKSKNFVVQKVGDVLRLKQLESYHFMMAGPEGAIVEEWACYHDNDGLRFTNTKAAL
;
A
#
# COMPACT_ATOMS: atom_id res chain seq x y z
N MET A 1 23.44 -78.80 14.38
CA MET A 1 23.25 -78.86 12.91
C MET A 1 23.83 -77.59 12.32
N LYS A 2 25.08 -77.54 11.83
CA LYS A 2 25.61 -77.96 10.52
C LYS A 2 24.87 -77.44 9.28
N VAL A 3 25.34 -76.28 8.79
CA VAL A 3 25.72 -75.87 7.40
C VAL A 3 24.69 -75.94 6.26
N LYS A 4 24.50 -74.82 5.53
CA LYS A 4 24.74 -74.64 4.07
C LYS A 4 24.54 -73.15 3.66
N LYS A 5 25.63 -72.46 3.28
CA LYS A 5 26.12 -72.11 1.90
C LYS A 5 25.40 -70.86 1.31
N VAL A 6 26.02 -69.67 1.31
CA VAL A 6 27.01 -69.09 0.36
C VAL A 6 26.40 -68.74 -1.00
N LEU A 7 26.38 -67.44 -1.35
CA LEU A 7 26.96 -66.98 -2.61
C LEU A 7 27.46 -65.52 -2.52
N THR A 8 28.72 -65.38 -2.90
CA THR A 8 29.55 -64.18 -2.98
C THR A 8 29.31 -63.49 -4.33
N LEU A 9 29.35 -62.15 -4.40
CA LEU A 9 30.16 -61.49 -5.42
C LEU A 9 30.60 -60.10 -4.94
N ALA A 10 31.92 -59.93 -4.91
CA ALA A 10 32.62 -58.69 -4.61
C ALA A 10 32.85 -57.91 -5.91
N ILE A 11 32.82 -56.57 -5.82
CA ILE A 11 33.64 -55.72 -6.67
C ILE A 11 34.37 -54.74 -5.75
N ILE A 12 35.69 -54.91 -5.71
CA ILE A 12 36.67 -54.00 -5.12
C ILE A 12 37.14 -53.08 -6.23
N ALA A 13 37.20 -51.78 -5.98
CA ALA A 13 38.22 -50.91 -6.58
C ALA A 13 38.61 -49.83 -5.57
N VAL A 14 39.82 -49.99 -5.03
CA VAL A 14 40.56 -49.04 -4.21
C VAL A 14 41.31 -48.08 -5.14
N CYS A 15 41.40 -46.79 -4.79
CA CYS A 15 42.55 -45.90 -5.03
C CYS A 15 42.26 -44.59 -4.26
N SER A 16 42.81 -44.40 -3.05
CA SER A 16 44.09 -43.72 -2.77
C SER A 16 44.19 -42.30 -3.35
N MET A 17 44.26 -41.29 -2.47
CA MET A 17 45.27 -40.23 -2.42
C MET A 17 44.79 -39.17 -1.42
N GLY A 18 45.53 -38.95 -0.34
CA GLY A 18 45.38 -37.75 0.47
C GLY A 18 46.05 -36.55 -0.22
N MET A 19 45.58 -35.33 0.08
CA MET A 19 46.41 -34.15 0.35
C MET A 19 45.51 -32.94 0.70
N ILE A 20 45.85 -32.29 1.83
CA ILE A 20 45.97 -30.84 2.06
C ILE A 20 44.95 -29.94 1.33
N SER A 21 44.03 -29.31 2.09
CA SER A 21 43.39 -28.08 1.64
C SER A 21 44.00 -26.87 2.35
N CYS A 22 44.76 -26.08 1.58
CA CYS A 22 45.04 -24.69 1.90
C CYS A 22 43.87 -23.81 1.42
N THR A 23 43.41 -22.93 2.32
CA THR A 23 42.90 -21.56 2.09
C THR A 23 42.06 -21.27 0.85
N ALA A 24 40.80 -20.89 1.08
CA ALA A 24 40.04 -20.01 0.17
C ALA A 24 39.24 -18.99 1.00
N GLU A 25 39.75 -17.76 0.99
CA GLU A 25 39.04 -16.47 0.96
C GLU A 25 37.70 -16.36 1.71
N THR A 26 37.77 -15.75 2.89
CA THR A 26 36.64 -15.07 3.54
C THR A 26 36.23 -13.88 2.66
N LYS A 27 35.29 -14.10 1.75
CA LYS A 27 34.65 -13.05 0.95
C LYS A 27 33.86 -12.12 1.88
N LYS A 28 34.29 -10.85 1.87
CA LYS A 28 33.58 -9.62 2.21
C LYS A 28 32.11 -9.82 2.58
N THR A 29 31.81 -9.67 3.87
CA THR A 29 30.51 -9.20 4.31
C THR A 29 30.37 -7.77 3.81
N GLU A 30 29.64 -7.58 2.71
CA GLU A 30 29.18 -6.25 2.31
C GLU A 30 28.34 -5.68 3.44
N GLN A 31 28.87 -4.66 4.10
CA GLN A 31 28.04 -3.64 4.71
C GLN A 31 27.17 -3.07 3.60
N VAL A 32 25.93 -3.54 3.51
CA VAL A 32 24.88 -2.79 2.84
C VAL A 32 24.76 -1.50 3.64
N MET A 33 25.38 -0.45 3.12
CA MET A 33 25.27 0.88 3.65
C MET A 33 23.77 1.18 3.79
N ALA A 34 23.32 1.44 5.01
CA ALA A 34 22.10 2.20 5.23
C ALA A 34 22.35 3.60 4.64
N GLN A 35 22.20 3.72 3.33
CA GLN A 35 22.09 5.00 2.67
C GLN A 35 20.83 5.61 3.26
N GLU A 36 20.96 6.71 4.00
CA GLU A 36 19.81 7.53 4.39
C GLU A 36 19.06 7.83 3.10
N LYS A 37 17.95 7.11 2.90
CA LYS A 37 17.09 7.33 1.75
C LYS A 37 16.48 8.70 2.01
N THR A 38 16.87 9.69 1.21
CA THR A 38 16.22 10.99 1.24
C THR A 38 14.72 10.74 1.11
N THR A 39 13.96 11.25 2.07
CA THR A 39 12.50 11.12 2.13
C THR A 39 11.86 12.27 1.37
N TYR A 40 10.71 12.07 0.74
CA TYR A 40 9.94 13.18 0.16
C TYR A 40 9.46 14.08 1.32
N GLN A 41 9.54 15.40 1.20
CA GLN A 41 9.28 16.32 2.33
C GLN A 41 8.54 17.60 1.90
N LYS A 42 8.01 17.63 0.67
CA LYS A 42 7.35 18.83 0.15
C LYS A 42 6.03 19.05 0.86
N LYS A 43 5.82 20.28 1.32
CA LYS A 43 4.59 20.69 1.99
C LYS A 43 3.70 21.44 1.03
N TYR A 44 2.42 21.15 1.13
CA TYR A 44 1.36 21.84 0.41
C TYR A 44 0.40 22.42 1.43
N THR A 45 -0.29 23.47 1.04
CA THR A 45 -1.39 24.06 1.79
C THR A 45 -2.67 23.93 0.99
N ASN A 46 -3.82 24.00 1.66
CA ASN A 46 -5.10 23.89 0.96
C ASN A 46 -5.25 25.00 -0.09
N ALA A 47 -4.70 26.20 0.16
CA ALA A 47 -4.72 27.30 -0.81
C ALA A 47 -4.02 26.97 -2.15
N ASP A 48 -3.07 26.03 -2.17
CA ASP A 48 -2.37 25.61 -3.39
C ASP A 48 -3.27 24.84 -4.36
N PHE A 49 -4.39 24.29 -3.87
CA PHE A 49 -5.27 23.39 -4.62
C PHE A 49 -6.64 23.98 -4.95
N TYR A 50 -6.88 25.26 -4.66
CA TYR A 50 -8.16 25.89 -4.92
C TYR A 50 -7.99 27.22 -5.65
N LYS A 51 -8.78 27.38 -6.71
CA LYS A 51 -8.89 28.62 -7.48
C LYS A 51 -10.34 29.06 -7.49
N ASP A 52 -10.60 30.28 -7.03
CA ASP A 52 -11.95 30.84 -6.91
C ASP A 52 -12.92 29.93 -6.13
N GLY A 53 -12.40 29.27 -5.08
CA GLY A 53 -13.16 28.34 -4.23
C GLY A 53 -13.48 26.98 -4.87
N LYS A 54 -12.88 26.66 -6.02
CA LYS A 54 -13.04 25.37 -6.71
C LYS A 54 -11.74 24.59 -6.68
N PHE A 55 -11.87 23.27 -6.52
CA PHE A 55 -10.74 22.35 -6.54
C PHE A 55 -10.03 22.40 -7.91
N ASP A 56 -8.72 22.63 -7.88
CA ASP A 56 -7.83 22.74 -9.04
C ASP A 56 -7.14 21.40 -9.30
N GLN A 57 -7.74 20.63 -10.21
CA GLN A 57 -7.26 19.32 -10.66
C GLN A 57 -5.83 19.38 -11.24
N GLU A 58 -5.46 20.47 -11.91
CA GLU A 58 -4.13 20.61 -12.52
C GLU A 58 -3.06 20.88 -11.45
N ALA A 59 -3.39 21.66 -10.42
CA ALA A 59 -2.51 21.85 -9.27
C ALA A 59 -2.30 20.52 -8.50
N ALA A 60 -3.38 19.76 -8.27
CA ALA A 60 -3.32 18.44 -7.67
C ALA A 60 -2.46 17.47 -8.50
N LYS A 61 -2.70 17.38 -9.81
CA LYS A 61 -1.91 16.58 -10.74
C LYS A 61 -0.43 16.93 -10.65
N LYS A 62 -0.08 18.22 -10.71
CA LYS A 62 1.32 18.68 -10.61
C LYS A 62 1.96 18.27 -9.29
N ALA A 63 1.23 18.31 -8.17
CA ALA A 63 1.74 17.88 -6.88
C ALA A 63 2.06 16.37 -6.86
N PHE A 64 1.17 15.53 -7.40
CA PHE A 64 1.42 14.10 -7.50
C PHE A 64 2.54 13.75 -8.47
N LEU A 65 2.63 14.43 -9.62
CA LEU A 65 3.73 14.20 -10.57
C LEU A 65 5.10 14.56 -9.98
N ASP A 66 5.17 15.57 -9.12
CA ASP A 66 6.39 15.91 -8.37
C ASP A 66 6.78 14.81 -7.37
N MET A 67 5.81 14.24 -6.66
CA MET A 67 6.05 13.07 -5.80
C MET A 67 6.42 11.81 -6.61
N PHE A 68 5.81 11.61 -7.79
CA PHE A 68 6.12 10.49 -8.67
C PHE A 68 7.55 10.58 -9.22
N ASP A 69 7.99 11.77 -9.64
CA ASP A 69 9.37 12.01 -10.08
C ASP A 69 10.36 11.67 -8.95
N PHE A 70 10.08 12.13 -7.73
CA PHE A 70 10.91 11.82 -6.56
C PHE A 70 11.03 10.30 -6.29
N TYR A 71 9.92 9.57 -6.38
CA TYR A 71 9.91 8.13 -6.14
C TYR A 71 10.26 7.28 -7.37
N GLY A 72 10.54 7.89 -8.52
CA GLY A 72 10.83 7.18 -9.76
C GLY A 72 9.62 6.41 -10.32
N VAL A 73 8.41 6.89 -10.06
CA VAL A 73 7.17 6.32 -10.58
C VAL A 73 6.92 6.87 -11.99
N PRO A 74 6.88 6.01 -13.03
CA PRO A 74 6.69 6.48 -14.39
C PRO A 74 5.26 6.97 -14.60
N PHE A 75 5.10 8.18 -15.12
CA PHE A 75 3.79 8.68 -15.57
C PHE A 75 3.52 8.19 -17.00
N THR A 76 2.76 7.09 -17.11
CA THR A 76 2.51 6.40 -18.38
C THR A 76 1.34 7.02 -19.17
N PRO A 77 1.20 6.74 -20.48
CA PRO A 77 0.00 7.13 -21.23
C PRO A 77 -1.31 6.59 -20.66
N LEU A 78 -1.28 5.41 -20.02
CA LEU A 78 -2.45 4.87 -19.33
C LEU A 78 -2.80 5.73 -18.11
N MET A 79 -1.80 6.11 -17.31
CA MET A 79 -2.02 7.02 -16.18
C MET A 79 -2.49 8.40 -16.64
N GLU A 80 -1.95 8.94 -17.72
CA GLU A 80 -2.43 10.22 -18.26
C GLU A 80 -3.91 10.19 -18.63
N LYS A 81 -4.38 9.05 -19.14
CA LYS A 81 -5.78 8.83 -19.52
C LYS A 81 -6.70 8.59 -18.31
N ASP A 82 -6.25 7.77 -17.37
CA ASP A 82 -7.11 7.16 -16.37
C ASP A 82 -6.79 7.52 -14.91
N ILE A 83 -5.76 8.32 -14.59
CA ILE A 83 -5.55 8.78 -13.22
C ILE A 83 -6.56 9.88 -12.87
N TRP A 84 -7.01 9.92 -11.62
CA TRP A 84 -7.85 10.99 -11.09
C TRP A 84 -7.32 11.51 -9.76
N PHE A 85 -7.75 12.71 -9.41
CA PHE A 85 -7.50 13.35 -8.14
C PHE A 85 -8.82 13.84 -7.57
N THR A 86 -9.04 13.68 -6.27
CA THR A 86 -10.32 14.03 -5.64
C THR A 86 -10.10 14.58 -4.24
N ASP A 87 -10.82 15.65 -3.92
CA ASP A 87 -11.01 16.17 -2.57
C ASP A 87 -12.29 15.60 -1.91
N PHE A 88 -12.92 14.62 -2.57
CA PHE A 88 -14.19 14.01 -2.22
C PHE A 88 -15.35 15.01 -2.04
N GLY A 89 -15.23 16.23 -2.58
CA GLY A 89 -16.19 17.31 -2.36
C GLY A 89 -16.12 17.95 -0.96
N LEU A 90 -15.02 17.73 -0.21
CA LEU A 90 -14.87 18.20 1.17
C LEU A 90 -14.19 19.57 1.28
N GLY A 91 -13.57 20.08 0.22
CA GLY A 91 -12.96 21.41 0.23
C GLY A 91 -11.65 21.51 1.03
N ASP A 92 -11.02 20.37 1.33
CA ASP A 92 -9.80 20.29 2.14
C ASP A 92 -8.80 19.27 1.57
N PHE A 93 -8.36 19.50 0.34
CA PHE A 93 -7.46 18.57 -0.36
C PHE A 93 -6.08 18.41 0.30
N GLU A 94 -5.59 19.43 1.02
CA GLU A 94 -4.33 19.32 1.80
C GLU A 94 -4.36 18.12 2.74
N HIS A 95 -5.48 17.94 3.43
CA HIS A 95 -5.59 16.92 4.46
C HIS A 95 -6.44 15.72 4.02
N VAL A 96 -7.57 15.94 3.34
CA VAL A 96 -8.54 14.89 2.98
C VAL A 96 -8.74 14.84 1.47
N GLY A 97 -8.09 13.87 0.84
CA GLY A 97 -8.07 13.72 -0.62
C GLY A 97 -7.19 12.55 -1.04
N MET A 98 -7.18 12.26 -2.34
CA MET A 98 -6.25 11.29 -2.91
C MET A 98 -6.05 11.48 -4.40
N GLY A 99 -4.93 10.96 -4.90
CA GLY A 99 -4.79 10.53 -6.28
C GLY A 99 -5.11 9.04 -6.39
N GLY A 100 -5.69 8.62 -7.51
CA GLY A 100 -6.08 7.23 -7.72
C GLY A 100 -5.97 6.79 -9.17
N ILE A 101 -5.67 5.50 -9.38
CA ILE A 101 -5.89 4.81 -10.66
C ILE A 101 -6.40 3.38 -10.45
N PHE A 102 -7.47 2.99 -11.11
CA PHE A 102 -7.98 1.62 -11.17
C PHE A 102 -7.33 1.03 -12.40
N TRP A 103 -6.27 0.25 -12.19
CA TRP A 103 -5.64 -0.49 -13.28
C TRP A 103 -6.61 -1.49 -13.88
N ILE A 104 -7.40 -2.12 -13.01
CA ILE A 104 -8.44 -3.07 -13.36
C ILE A 104 -9.59 -2.93 -12.36
N ASN A 105 -10.82 -2.93 -12.87
CA ASN A 105 -12.03 -3.09 -12.08
C ASN A 105 -13.03 -3.95 -12.88
N ASP A 106 -12.86 -5.26 -12.82
CA ASP A 106 -13.56 -6.21 -13.70
C ASP A 106 -14.80 -6.80 -12.99
N PRO A 107 -16.04 -6.50 -13.46
CA PRO A 107 -17.25 -7.01 -12.84
C PRO A 107 -17.60 -8.46 -13.24
N GLU A 108 -17.06 -8.97 -14.35
CA GLU A 108 -17.34 -10.31 -14.86
C GLU A 108 -16.54 -11.36 -14.10
N TYR A 109 -15.24 -11.12 -13.95
CA TYR A 109 -14.30 -11.99 -13.25
C TYR A 109 -14.08 -11.58 -11.79
N GLY A 110 -14.57 -10.40 -11.40
CA GLY A 110 -14.71 -10.01 -9.99
C GLY A 110 -13.42 -9.61 -9.29
N TYR A 111 -12.43 -9.07 -10.00
CA TYR A 111 -11.13 -8.68 -9.43
C TYR A 111 -10.77 -7.22 -9.74
N PHE A 112 -9.94 -6.67 -8.85
CA PHE A 112 -9.63 -5.25 -8.81
C PHE A 112 -8.15 -5.02 -8.49
N ALA A 113 -7.57 -4.01 -9.13
CA ALA A 113 -6.23 -3.53 -8.88
C ALA A 113 -6.21 -2.00 -8.93
N HIS A 114 -5.69 -1.37 -7.88
CA HIS A 114 -5.67 0.07 -7.72
C HIS A 114 -4.37 0.54 -7.10
N ASN A 115 -3.94 1.75 -7.47
CA ASN A 115 -2.97 2.49 -6.67
C ASN A 115 -3.63 3.70 -6.03
N ILE A 116 -3.45 3.80 -4.72
CA ILE A 116 -3.75 4.96 -3.90
C ILE A 116 -2.47 5.79 -3.79
N TYR A 117 -2.58 7.08 -4.11
CA TYR A 117 -1.52 8.06 -3.94
C TYR A 117 -1.94 9.10 -2.91
N LEU A 118 -1.11 9.30 -1.89
CA LEU A 118 -1.34 10.28 -0.83
C LEU A 118 -0.14 11.21 -0.73
N LEU A 119 -0.40 12.52 -0.78
CA LEU A 119 0.60 13.53 -0.46
C LEU A 119 0.98 13.49 1.03
N PRO A 120 2.08 14.12 1.45
CA PRO A 120 2.50 14.18 2.86
C PRO A 120 1.38 14.55 3.83
N GLY A 121 1.07 13.65 4.77
CA GLY A 121 0.02 13.84 5.78
C GLY A 121 -1.42 13.73 5.27
N GLN A 122 -1.64 13.54 3.96
CA GLN A 122 -2.97 13.43 3.37
C GLN A 122 -3.63 12.09 3.77
N MET A 123 -4.95 12.09 3.88
CA MET A 123 -5.75 10.91 4.22
C MET A 123 -6.97 10.74 3.31
N ILE A 124 -7.36 9.49 3.09
CA ILE A 124 -8.64 9.15 2.46
C ILE A 124 -9.73 9.28 3.54
N PRO A 125 -10.92 9.82 3.25
CA PRO A 125 -12.02 9.83 4.21
C PRO A 125 -12.40 8.41 4.65
N GLU A 126 -12.79 8.25 5.91
CA GLU A 126 -13.24 6.96 6.45
C GLU A 126 -14.45 6.40 5.69
N HIS A 127 -14.30 5.15 5.27
CA HIS A 127 -15.28 4.47 4.46
C HIS A 127 -15.36 2.97 4.75
N ALA A 128 -16.43 2.37 4.25
CA ALA A 128 -16.66 0.94 4.21
C ALA A 128 -17.22 0.52 2.85
N HIS A 129 -17.07 -0.75 2.52
CA HIS A 129 -17.65 -1.37 1.34
C HIS A 129 -18.71 -2.38 1.77
N VAL A 130 -19.97 -2.10 1.45
CA VAL A 130 -21.10 -2.97 1.78
C VAL A 130 -21.53 -3.79 0.57
N LYS A 131 -22.19 -4.92 0.82
CA LYS A 131 -22.73 -5.76 -0.24
C LYS A 131 -23.79 -5.02 -1.08
N THR A 132 -23.74 -5.22 -2.39
CA THR A 132 -24.76 -4.77 -3.36
C THR A 132 -25.33 -5.99 -4.12
N LYS A 133 -25.53 -5.87 -5.44
CA LYS A 133 -25.64 -7.04 -6.31
C LYS A 133 -24.31 -7.82 -6.40
N PHE A 134 -23.19 -7.16 -6.11
CA PHE A 134 -21.87 -7.78 -5.97
C PHE A 134 -21.55 -8.04 -4.49
N PRO A 135 -20.62 -8.96 -4.16
CA PRO A 135 -20.11 -9.12 -2.80
C PRO A 135 -19.53 -7.81 -2.26
N ALA A 136 -19.57 -7.63 -0.93
CA ALA A 136 -18.82 -6.55 -0.28
C ALA A 136 -17.33 -6.65 -0.65
N LYS A 137 -16.70 -5.52 -0.95
CA LYS A 137 -15.28 -5.46 -1.33
C LYS A 137 -14.43 -5.99 -0.17
N HIS A 138 -13.61 -6.99 -0.43
CA HIS A 138 -12.53 -7.40 0.46
C HIS A 138 -11.21 -7.03 -0.20
N GLU A 139 -10.39 -6.28 0.52
CA GLU A 139 -9.19 -5.66 -0.01
C GLU A 139 -7.95 -5.97 0.82
N SER A 140 -6.82 -5.82 0.18
CA SER A 140 -5.48 -5.96 0.75
C SER A 140 -4.62 -4.84 0.20
N TRP A 141 -3.73 -4.33 1.03
CA TRP A 141 -2.92 -3.16 0.71
C TRP A 141 -1.44 -3.44 0.96
N MET A 142 -0.58 -2.99 0.06
CA MET A 142 0.86 -2.98 0.22
C MET A 142 1.40 -1.57 0.01
N VAL A 143 2.22 -1.10 0.95
CA VAL A 143 2.94 0.16 0.78
C VAL A 143 4.17 -0.10 -0.07
N ASN A 144 4.37 0.70 -1.12
CA ASN A 144 5.59 0.64 -1.96
C ASN A 144 6.51 1.83 -1.76
N HIS A 145 5.97 2.98 -1.37
CA HIS A 145 6.74 4.18 -1.06
C HIS A 145 6.14 4.88 0.15
N GLY A 146 7.01 5.48 0.98
CA GLY A 146 6.61 6.12 2.23
C GLY A 146 6.05 5.13 3.25
N TRP A 147 5.02 5.56 4.00
CA TRP A 147 4.28 4.73 4.93
C TRP A 147 2.92 5.35 5.25
N VAL A 148 1.99 4.54 5.78
CA VAL A 148 0.66 5.00 6.19
C VAL A 148 0.33 4.56 7.62
N TYR A 149 -0.47 5.37 8.31
CA TYR A 149 -1.33 4.89 9.38
C TYR A 149 -2.53 4.18 8.73
N ASN A 150 -2.63 2.86 8.88
CA ASN A 150 -3.76 2.06 8.42
C ASN A 150 -4.74 1.88 9.59
N PHE A 151 -5.85 2.62 9.55
CA PHE A 151 -6.86 2.66 10.60
C PHE A 151 -7.99 1.65 10.34
N SER A 152 -8.49 1.05 11.41
CA SER A 152 -9.64 0.15 11.40
C SER A 152 -10.56 0.40 12.60
N GLU A 153 -11.87 0.26 12.40
CA GLU A 153 -12.86 0.25 13.48
C GLU A 153 -12.74 -0.97 14.39
N LEU A 154 -11.97 -1.98 13.99
CA LEU A 154 -11.81 -3.22 14.73
C LEU A 154 -10.47 -3.27 15.46
N GLY A 155 -10.55 -3.63 16.74
CA GLY A 155 -9.41 -3.73 17.65
C GLY A 155 -9.41 -2.63 18.71
N ASP A 156 -8.49 -2.75 19.67
CA ASP A 156 -8.34 -1.77 20.73
C ASP A 156 -7.80 -0.44 20.18
N GLU A 157 -8.21 0.67 20.78
CA GLU A 157 -7.71 2.00 20.41
C GLU A 157 -6.18 2.06 20.55
N THR A 158 -5.49 2.40 19.45
CA THR A 158 -4.04 2.60 19.48
C THR A 158 -3.76 4.00 20.03
N PRO A 159 -2.94 4.16 21.08
CA PRO A 159 -2.68 5.47 21.67
C PRO A 159 -1.88 6.38 20.72
N ASN A 160 -1.95 7.69 20.96
CA ASN A 160 -1.20 8.72 20.21
C ASN A 160 -1.51 8.74 18.70
N ALA A 161 -2.79 8.65 18.35
CA ALA A 161 -3.23 8.84 16.97
C ALA A 161 -2.78 10.23 16.45
N PRO A 162 -2.42 10.34 15.16
CA PRO A 162 -2.22 11.63 14.52
C PRO A 162 -3.50 12.48 14.57
N GLU A 163 -3.33 13.80 14.48
CA GLU A 163 -4.46 14.72 14.38
C GLU A 163 -5.22 14.49 13.07
N VAL A 164 -6.55 14.40 13.17
CA VAL A 164 -7.45 14.27 12.03
C VAL A 164 -8.30 15.54 11.95
N PRO A 165 -8.32 16.26 10.81
CA PRO A 165 -9.05 17.51 10.70
C PRO A 165 -10.56 17.30 10.73
N ALA A 166 -11.30 18.32 11.16
CA ALA A 166 -12.77 18.27 11.22
C ALA A 166 -13.43 18.00 9.85
N SER A 167 -12.76 18.38 8.75
CA SER A 167 -13.17 18.11 7.37
C SER A 167 -13.28 16.61 7.07
N HIS A 168 -12.51 15.75 7.76
CA HIS A 168 -12.57 14.29 7.61
C HIS A 168 -13.93 13.74 8.04
N GLY A 169 -14.54 14.34 9.07
CA GLY A 169 -15.84 13.92 9.61
C GLY A 169 -15.73 13.01 10.83
N LEU A 170 -16.78 12.22 11.08
CA LEU A 170 -16.83 11.28 12.21
C LEU A 170 -15.87 10.11 11.97
N ILE A 171 -15.20 9.66 13.04
CA ILE A 171 -14.22 8.58 12.98
C ILE A 171 -14.65 7.44 13.90
N LYS A 172 -14.83 6.25 13.34
CA LYS A 172 -15.03 4.99 14.05
C LYS A 172 -13.70 4.27 14.28
N SER A 173 -12.77 4.42 13.34
CA SER A 173 -11.52 3.68 13.29
C SER A 173 -10.48 4.26 14.22
N LYS A 174 -10.34 3.64 15.40
CA LYS A 174 -9.40 4.05 16.44
C LYS A 174 -8.22 3.10 16.63
N ASN A 175 -8.29 1.90 16.06
CA ASN A 175 -7.14 1.01 16.01
C ASN A 175 -6.35 1.33 14.75
N PHE A 176 -5.04 1.53 14.85
CA PHE A 176 -4.20 1.65 13.67
C PHE A 176 -2.87 0.93 13.78
N VAL A 177 -2.34 0.57 12.61
CA VAL A 177 -0.98 0.06 12.41
C VAL A 177 -0.21 1.05 11.54
N VAL A 178 1.05 1.33 11.90
CA VAL A 178 1.97 2.03 11.00
C VAL A 178 2.49 1.01 9.98
N GLN A 179 1.91 1.03 8.79
CA GLN A 179 2.24 0.13 7.69
C GLN A 179 3.38 0.72 6.86
N LYS A 180 4.50 0.02 6.79
CA LYS A 180 5.73 0.45 6.10
C LYS A 180 5.88 -0.25 4.75
N VAL A 181 6.84 0.22 3.94
CA VAL A 181 7.15 -0.40 2.65
C VAL A 181 7.34 -1.92 2.77
N GLY A 182 6.62 -2.67 1.94
CA GLY A 182 6.65 -4.14 1.90
C GLY A 182 5.68 -4.83 2.86
N ASP A 183 5.09 -4.11 3.83
CA ASP A 183 4.04 -4.69 4.67
C ASP A 183 2.77 -4.88 3.85
N VAL A 184 2.17 -6.07 3.93
CA VAL A 184 0.88 -6.40 3.32
C VAL A 184 -0.15 -6.59 4.42
N LEU A 185 -1.12 -5.67 4.49
CA LEU A 185 -2.26 -5.75 5.41
C LEU A 185 -3.54 -6.03 4.62
N ARG A 186 -4.53 -6.58 5.32
CA ARG A 186 -5.84 -6.93 4.74
C ARG A 186 -6.93 -6.26 5.56
N LEU A 187 -8.04 -5.95 4.92
CA LEU A 187 -9.26 -5.54 5.62
C LEU A 187 -9.59 -6.60 6.68
N LYS A 188 -9.76 -6.16 7.94
CA LYS A 188 -9.90 -7.10 9.06
C LYS A 188 -11.21 -7.89 9.01
N GLN A 189 -12.29 -7.23 8.58
CA GLN A 189 -13.61 -7.83 8.42
C GLN A 189 -14.35 -7.15 7.26
N LEU A 190 -15.17 -7.90 6.53
CA LEU A 190 -16.06 -7.31 5.54
C LEU A 190 -16.94 -6.22 6.15
N GLU A 191 -17.19 -5.18 5.34
CA GLU A 191 -18.05 -4.04 5.68
C GLU A 191 -17.55 -3.17 6.85
N SER A 192 -16.35 -3.44 7.39
CA SER A 192 -15.79 -2.63 8.47
C SER A 192 -15.24 -1.31 7.97
N TYR A 193 -15.49 -0.23 8.72
CA TYR A 193 -14.93 1.08 8.42
C TYR A 193 -13.41 1.10 8.61
N HIS A 194 -12.75 1.82 7.71
CA HIS A 194 -11.30 1.98 7.69
C HIS A 194 -10.92 3.26 6.93
N PHE A 195 -9.68 3.71 7.13
CA PHE A 195 -9.05 4.74 6.31
C PHE A 195 -7.53 4.64 6.40
N MET A 196 -6.86 5.42 5.55
CA MET A 196 -5.41 5.57 5.60
C MET A 196 -5.01 7.03 5.65
N MET A 197 -3.98 7.32 6.42
CA MET A 197 -3.30 8.62 6.44
C MET A 197 -1.82 8.41 6.14
N ALA A 198 -1.28 9.14 5.17
CA ALA A 198 0.14 9.08 4.86
C ALA A 198 1.01 9.69 5.96
N GLY A 199 2.23 9.16 6.08
CA GLY A 199 3.29 9.81 6.85
C GLY A 199 3.73 11.15 6.24
N PRO A 200 4.73 11.81 6.86
CA PRO A 200 5.24 13.10 6.41
C PRO A 200 5.97 13.06 5.07
N GLU A 201 6.15 11.86 4.50
CA GLU A 201 6.76 11.67 3.18
C GLU A 201 5.75 11.29 2.10
N GLY A 202 4.46 11.31 2.40
CA GLY A 202 3.44 10.80 1.49
C GLY A 202 3.47 9.27 1.46
N ALA A 203 2.63 8.69 0.61
CA ALA A 203 2.59 7.25 0.43
C ALA A 203 2.09 6.86 -0.96
N ILE A 204 2.59 5.71 -1.43
CA ILE A 204 2.04 4.99 -2.58
C ILE A 204 1.66 3.61 -2.09
N VAL A 205 0.36 3.30 -2.18
CA VAL A 205 -0.22 2.06 -1.68
C VAL A 205 -0.88 1.34 -2.85
N GLU A 206 -0.48 0.10 -3.08
CA GLU A 206 -1.17 -0.80 -4.00
C GLU A 206 -2.30 -1.50 -3.26
N GLU A 207 -3.47 -1.52 -3.87
CA GLU A 207 -4.66 -2.20 -3.39
C GLU A 207 -5.08 -3.30 -4.37
N TRP A 208 -5.31 -4.49 -3.83
CA TRP A 208 -5.93 -5.60 -4.56
C TRP A 208 -7.18 -6.06 -3.83
N ALA A 209 -8.24 -6.25 -4.59
CA ALA A 209 -9.52 -6.61 -4.03
C ALA A 209 -10.34 -7.47 -5.00
N CYS A 210 -11.50 -7.93 -4.53
CA CYS A 210 -12.59 -8.21 -5.44
C CYS A 210 -13.16 -6.91 -6.04
N TYR A 211 -14.04 -7.03 -7.04
CA TYR A 211 -14.64 -5.91 -7.78
C TYR A 211 -15.10 -4.74 -6.88
N HIS A 212 -14.75 -3.51 -7.29
CA HIS A 212 -15.15 -2.28 -6.63
C HIS A 212 -16.47 -1.78 -7.22
N ASP A 213 -17.53 -1.79 -6.40
CA ASP A 213 -18.83 -1.25 -6.76
C ASP A 213 -19.13 0.05 -5.99
N ASN A 214 -19.23 1.18 -6.71
CA ASN A 214 -19.49 2.48 -6.09
C ASN A 214 -20.84 2.50 -5.35
N ASP A 215 -21.83 1.72 -5.78
CA ASP A 215 -23.13 1.60 -5.09
C ASP A 215 -22.98 1.01 -3.67
N GLY A 216 -21.86 0.32 -3.40
CA GLY A 216 -21.51 -0.26 -2.11
C GLY A 216 -20.62 0.62 -1.23
N LEU A 217 -20.14 1.76 -1.72
CA LEU A 217 -19.24 2.64 -0.99
C LEU A 217 -20.01 3.49 0.05
N ARG A 218 -19.57 3.48 1.31
CA ARG A 218 -20.20 4.24 2.40
C ARG A 218 -19.14 5.03 3.15
N PHE A 219 -19.22 6.36 3.10
CA PHE A 219 -18.40 7.24 3.92
C PHE A 219 -19.07 7.52 5.26
N THR A 220 -18.29 7.68 6.33
CA THR A 220 -18.83 8.23 7.59
C THR A 220 -19.15 9.71 7.48
N ASN A 221 -18.40 10.45 6.66
CA ASN A 221 -18.75 11.81 6.28
C ASN A 221 -19.72 11.79 5.10
N THR A 222 -21.00 12.09 5.36
CA THR A 222 -22.06 12.03 4.34
C THR A 222 -21.96 13.08 3.24
N LYS A 223 -21.01 14.02 3.32
CA LYS A 223 -20.70 14.97 2.25
C LYS A 223 -19.65 14.43 1.27
N ALA A 224 -18.88 13.43 1.69
CA ALA A 224 -17.86 12.82 0.86
C ALA A 224 -18.49 11.97 -0.26
N ALA A 225 -17.92 12.05 -1.46
CA ALA A 225 -18.32 11.24 -2.60
C ALA A 225 -17.13 10.93 -3.52
N LEU A 226 -17.21 9.81 -4.23
CA LEU A 226 -16.26 9.39 -5.27
C LEU A 226 -17.01 9.17 -6.58
#